data_AF-A0A537RYA2-F1
#
_entry.id   AF-A0A537RYA2-F1
#
_cell.length_a   1.000
_cell.length_b   1.000
_cell.length_c   1.000
_cell.angle_alpha   90.00
_cell.angle_beta   90.00
_cell.angle_gamma   90.00
#
_symmetry.space_group_name_H-M   'P 1'
#
loop_
_entity.id
_entity.type
_entity.pdbx_description
1 polymer ?
#
loop_
_entity_poly.entity_id
_entity_poly.type
_entity_poly.pdbx_seq_one_letter_code
_entity_poly.pdbx_strand_id
1 'polypeptide(L)'
;MTAMIDIHAHWRPAEVADALRARTREPRILRNSDGVEVLKAPRMGEAPLAEAFDDLDFHLARMDRQGVEVSVLSLLGSFCWIEAQPLDVSGPLCRRVNDRLSAICQEHPGRFAAFAALPLVDISAAAAELERVLGLPGMIGAQIPGNAFLTSKDAEAMRPLFEVANRHRAMLFIHHGPRPGDAFPKVAGDTDNARRRNGTLDMQASLSSAMVTLCLTDYLADYPDATVCVHNLGGNIPYEVERMDHRCLLDTPCPRRASGRRRCTWIATRSGRGPSKPPSGCTAPGASSAVPMAPNLGATGPGRRSPKQTSARTRATRSCTATPPRCSRVSQRPHSRNAPPPNNPSAPDRAPGAGRLWLKMRRRKSER
;
A
#
# COMPACT_ATOMS: atom_id res chain seq x y z
N MET A 1 -16.60 -21.78 -15.72
CA MET A 1 -16.33 -20.32 -15.75
C MET A 1 -15.38 -20.03 -14.60
N THR A 2 -14.45 -19.10 -14.77
CA THR A 2 -13.49 -18.73 -13.72
C THR A 2 -14.16 -17.76 -12.77
N ALA A 3 -14.15 -18.04 -11.47
CA ALA A 3 -14.79 -17.19 -10.46
C ALA A 3 -14.13 -15.80 -10.40
N MET A 4 -14.92 -14.72 -10.38
CA MET A 4 -14.38 -13.36 -10.21
C MET A 4 -14.27 -12.99 -8.72
N ILE A 5 -13.04 -12.72 -8.29
CA ILE A 5 -12.71 -12.37 -6.91
C ILE A 5 -12.25 -10.91 -6.86
N ASP A 6 -12.90 -10.07 -6.05
CA ASP A 6 -12.43 -8.72 -5.74
C ASP A 6 -11.60 -8.75 -4.45
N ILE A 7 -10.28 -8.70 -4.57
CA ILE A 7 -9.37 -8.73 -3.41
C ILE A 7 -9.10 -7.35 -2.79
N HIS A 8 -9.65 -6.27 -3.36
CA HIS A 8 -9.42 -4.92 -2.87
C HIS A 8 -10.74 -4.16 -2.69
N ALA A 9 -11.52 -4.67 -1.76
CA ALA A 9 -12.77 -4.07 -1.32
C ALA A 9 -12.64 -3.51 0.10
N HIS A 10 -13.06 -2.27 0.29
CA HIS A 10 -12.99 -1.60 1.58
C HIS A 10 -14.27 -1.74 2.39
N TRP A 11 -14.14 -1.77 3.71
CA TRP A 11 -15.23 -1.83 4.67
C TRP A 11 -15.06 -0.76 5.77
N ARG A 12 -16.13 -0.02 6.04
CA ARG A 12 -16.26 0.98 7.12
C ARG A 12 -17.26 0.46 8.16
N PRO A 13 -16.77 -0.10 9.28
CA PRO A 13 -17.58 -0.87 10.22
C PRO A 13 -18.42 0.01 11.13
N ALA A 14 -19.72 -0.26 11.24
CA ALA A 14 -20.62 0.44 12.16
C ALA A 14 -20.39 0.03 13.63
N GLU A 15 -19.75 -1.11 13.87
CA GLU A 15 -19.54 -1.75 15.18
C GLU A 15 -18.56 -0.97 16.07
N VAL A 16 -17.83 -0.03 15.49
CA VAL A 16 -17.01 0.91 16.25
C VAL A 16 -17.79 2.15 16.71
N ALA A 17 -19.03 2.38 16.23
CA ALA A 17 -19.76 3.61 16.47
C ALA A 17 -19.91 3.92 17.96
N ASP A 18 -20.34 2.97 18.79
CA ASP A 18 -20.53 3.24 20.22
C ASP A 18 -19.22 3.50 20.95
N ALA A 19 -18.16 2.78 20.58
CA ALA A 19 -16.82 3.05 21.08
C ALA A 19 -16.33 4.45 20.65
N LEU A 20 -16.67 4.90 19.44
CA LEU A 20 -16.33 6.23 18.96
C LEU A 20 -17.19 7.33 19.60
N ARG A 21 -18.45 7.07 19.95
CA ARG A 21 -19.32 7.98 20.72
C ARG A 21 -18.80 8.21 22.13
N ALA A 22 -18.28 7.16 22.77
CA ALA A 22 -17.73 7.24 24.13
C ALA A 22 -16.41 8.03 24.22
N ARG A 23 -15.78 8.39 23.09
CA ARG A 23 -14.49 9.06 23.08
C ARG A 23 -14.60 10.58 23.19
N THR A 24 -13.64 11.17 23.88
CA THR A 24 -13.45 12.62 23.96
C THR A 24 -12.43 13.14 22.94
N ARG A 25 -11.54 12.28 22.44
CA ARG A 25 -10.52 12.60 21.45
C ARG A 25 -10.82 11.96 20.10
N GLU A 26 -10.46 12.65 19.03
CA GLU A 26 -10.59 12.12 17.67
C GLU A 26 -9.77 10.83 17.47
N PRO A 27 -10.25 9.89 16.63
CA PRO A 27 -11.57 9.91 15.99
C PRO A 27 -12.70 9.73 17.02
N ARG A 28 -13.80 10.46 16.87
CA ARG A 28 -14.97 10.37 17.76
C ARG A 28 -16.26 10.71 17.03
N ILE A 29 -17.38 10.29 17.61
CA ILE A 29 -18.70 10.71 17.17
C ILE A 29 -19.23 11.75 18.17
N LEU A 30 -19.81 12.83 17.64
CA LEU A 30 -20.42 13.90 18.43
C LEU A 30 -21.61 14.52 17.67
N ARG A 31 -22.43 15.33 18.35
CA ARG A 31 -23.34 16.26 17.68
C ARG A 31 -22.62 17.57 17.41
N ASN A 32 -22.66 18.05 16.17
CA ASN A 32 -22.09 19.33 15.79
C ASN A 32 -23.03 20.51 16.15
N SER A 33 -22.65 21.74 15.78
CA SER A 33 -23.45 22.95 16.05
C SER A 33 -24.85 22.93 15.43
N ASP A 34 -25.03 22.18 14.34
CA ASP A 34 -26.30 22.05 13.64
C ASP A 34 -27.19 20.94 14.22
N GLY A 35 -26.76 20.32 15.32
CA GLY A 35 -27.45 19.21 15.98
C GLY A 35 -27.31 17.87 15.27
N VAL A 36 -26.51 17.78 14.21
CA VAL A 36 -26.29 16.57 13.40
C VAL A 36 -25.22 15.70 14.06
N GLU A 37 -25.47 14.39 14.13
CA GLU A 37 -24.46 13.44 14.59
C GLU A 37 -23.42 13.22 13.49
N VAL A 38 -22.15 13.49 13.80
CA VAL A 38 -21.03 13.44 12.87
C VAL A 38 -19.91 12.57 13.39
N LEU A 39 -19.26 11.86 12.49
CA LEU A 39 -17.97 11.23 12.71
C LEU A 39 -16.87 12.25 12.42
N LYS A 40 -16.12 12.63 13.45
CA LYS A 40 -15.00 13.55 13.37
C LYS A 40 -13.68 12.80 13.50
N ALA A 41 -12.80 12.93 12.51
CA ALA A 41 -11.52 12.22 12.52
C ALA A 41 -10.35 13.06 11.98
N PRO A 42 -9.12 12.80 12.46
CA PRO A 42 -7.94 13.54 12.03
C PRO A 42 -7.71 13.19 10.55
N ARG A 43 -7.85 14.17 9.65
CA ARG A 43 -7.76 14.10 8.17
C ARG A 43 -9.06 13.93 7.38
N MET A 44 -10.15 13.44 7.98
CA MET A 44 -11.44 13.33 7.27
C MET A 44 -12.36 14.52 7.53
N GLY A 45 -12.07 15.32 8.57
CA GLY A 45 -12.98 16.38 9.02
C GLY A 45 -14.22 15.77 9.67
N GLU A 46 -15.36 16.45 9.50
CA GLU A 46 -16.66 15.96 9.94
C GLU A 46 -17.42 15.34 8.77
N ALA A 47 -17.90 14.11 8.97
CA ALA A 47 -18.80 13.43 8.04
C ALA A 47 -20.12 13.10 8.77
N PRO A 48 -21.29 13.33 8.14
CA PRO A 48 -22.56 12.89 8.71
C PRO A 48 -22.52 11.39 9.03
N LEU A 49 -23.00 10.98 10.21
CA LEU A 49 -22.90 9.59 10.62
C LEU A 49 -23.65 8.63 9.68
N ALA A 50 -24.75 9.09 9.10
CA ALA A 50 -25.54 8.34 8.13
C ALA A 50 -24.75 7.90 6.88
N GLU A 51 -23.63 8.57 6.58
CA GLU A 51 -22.76 8.25 5.44
C GLU A 51 -21.41 7.65 5.87
N ALA A 52 -21.18 7.50 7.17
CA ALA A 52 -19.89 7.16 7.75
C ALA A 52 -19.53 5.68 7.57
N PHE A 53 -20.53 4.79 7.55
CA PHE A 53 -20.36 3.35 7.54
C PHE A 53 -20.87 2.73 6.23
N ASP A 54 -20.40 1.52 5.94
CA ASP A 54 -20.83 0.77 4.76
C ASP A 54 -22.04 -0.12 5.09
N ASP A 55 -22.88 -0.33 4.07
CA ASP A 55 -24.08 -1.15 4.12
C ASP A 55 -23.86 -2.48 3.39
N LEU A 56 -24.16 -3.58 4.06
CA LEU A 56 -23.86 -4.93 3.56
C LEU A 56 -24.74 -5.29 2.36
N ASP A 57 -26.03 -4.97 2.43
CA ASP A 57 -26.99 -5.25 1.35
C ASP A 57 -26.64 -4.48 0.09
N PHE A 58 -26.24 -3.22 0.23
CA PHE A 58 -25.73 -2.41 -0.86
C PHE A 58 -24.47 -3.03 -1.50
N HIS A 59 -23.55 -3.56 -0.68
CA HIS A 59 -22.33 -4.19 -1.16
C HIS A 59 -22.61 -5.51 -1.89
N LEU A 60 -23.49 -6.36 -1.36
CA LEU A 60 -23.95 -7.59 -2.01
C LEU A 60 -24.62 -7.29 -3.36
N ALA A 61 -25.55 -6.35 -3.39
CA ALA A 61 -26.22 -5.97 -4.63
C ALA A 61 -25.23 -5.41 -5.67
N ARG A 62 -24.17 -4.73 -5.22
CA ARG A 62 -23.07 -4.28 -6.10
C ARG A 62 -22.28 -5.47 -6.64
N MET A 63 -21.92 -6.45 -5.79
CA MET A 63 -21.24 -7.66 -6.21
C MET A 63 -22.03 -8.39 -7.30
N ASP A 64 -23.34 -8.60 -7.08
CA ASP A 64 -24.22 -9.29 -8.03
C ASP A 64 -24.29 -8.56 -9.38
N ARG A 65 -24.47 -7.23 -9.37
CA ARG A 65 -24.50 -6.41 -10.60
C ARG A 65 -23.18 -6.46 -11.38
N GLN A 66 -22.07 -6.64 -10.68
CA GLN A 66 -20.74 -6.66 -11.29
C GLN A 66 -20.29 -8.07 -11.68
N GLY A 67 -20.99 -9.11 -11.22
CA GLY A 67 -20.57 -10.50 -11.38
C GLY A 67 -19.40 -10.88 -10.46
N VAL A 68 -19.19 -10.14 -9.36
CA VAL A 68 -18.16 -10.47 -8.35
C VAL A 68 -18.72 -11.59 -7.46
N GLU A 69 -18.08 -12.75 -7.51
CA GLU A 69 -18.50 -13.91 -6.73
C GLU A 69 -18.02 -13.79 -5.28
N VAL A 70 -16.74 -13.41 -5.09
CA VAL A 70 -16.11 -13.25 -3.78
C VAL A 70 -15.53 -11.85 -3.62
N SER A 71 -15.82 -11.19 -2.50
CA SER A 71 -15.19 -9.92 -2.12
C SER A 71 -14.33 -10.12 -0.87
N VAL A 72 -13.05 -9.78 -0.95
CA VAL A 72 -12.12 -9.77 0.19
C VAL A 72 -12.14 -8.39 0.83
N LEU A 73 -12.76 -8.30 1.99
CA LEU A 73 -12.94 -7.06 2.72
C LEU A 73 -11.68 -6.70 3.50
N SER A 74 -11.28 -5.43 3.47
CA SER A 74 -10.31 -4.88 4.41
C SER A 74 -10.85 -3.60 5.02
N LEU A 75 -10.43 -3.29 6.26
CA LEU A 75 -10.67 -1.96 6.80
C LEU A 75 -10.12 -0.93 5.82
N LEU A 76 -10.92 0.06 5.45
CA LEU A 76 -10.43 1.19 4.66
C LEU A 76 -9.22 1.78 5.42
N GLY A 77 -8.02 1.71 4.84
CA GLY A 77 -6.74 1.97 5.55
C GLY A 77 -6.58 3.39 6.11
N SER A 78 -7.55 4.28 5.89
CA SER A 78 -7.63 5.61 6.50
C SER A 78 -8.92 5.84 7.28
N PHE A 79 -9.72 4.79 7.54
CA PHE A 79 -10.96 4.91 8.29
C PHE A 79 -10.66 5.29 9.72
N CYS A 80 -10.80 6.58 10.00
CA CYS A 80 -10.58 7.17 11.31
C CYS A 80 -9.17 6.97 11.91
N TRP A 81 -8.26 6.31 11.17
CA TRP A 81 -6.91 6.02 11.63
C TRP A 81 -6.90 5.22 12.95
N ILE A 82 -7.87 4.30 13.12
CA ILE A 82 -8.06 3.54 14.38
C ILE A 82 -6.83 2.67 14.71
N GLU A 83 -6.15 2.15 13.69
CA GLU A 83 -4.95 1.30 13.80
C GLU A 83 -3.75 2.04 14.42
N ALA A 84 -3.79 3.37 14.41
CA ALA A 84 -2.73 4.22 14.92
C ALA A 84 -3.09 4.96 16.21
N GLN A 85 -4.26 4.68 16.78
CA GLN A 85 -4.60 5.17 18.11
C GLN A 85 -3.74 4.48 19.18
N PRO A 86 -3.58 5.09 20.36
CA PRO A 86 -2.97 4.42 21.51
C PRO A 86 -3.50 3.00 21.71
N LEU A 87 -2.66 2.07 22.19
CA LEU A 87 -2.96 0.64 22.17
C LEU A 87 -4.24 0.25 22.92
N ASP A 88 -4.53 0.94 24.03
CA ASP A 88 -5.75 0.80 24.83
C ASP A 88 -7.03 1.16 24.04
N VAL A 89 -6.88 1.93 22.97
CA VAL A 89 -7.95 2.29 22.03
C VAL A 89 -7.91 1.39 20.80
N SER A 90 -6.76 1.29 20.14
CA SER A 90 -6.65 0.62 18.84
C SER A 90 -6.91 -0.88 18.95
N GLY A 91 -6.44 -1.53 20.02
CA GLY A 91 -6.65 -2.97 20.25
C GLY A 91 -8.14 -3.35 20.27
N PRO A 92 -8.96 -2.79 21.18
CA PRO A 92 -10.39 -3.08 21.23
C PRO A 92 -11.15 -2.70 19.96
N LEU A 93 -10.77 -1.60 19.28
CA LEU A 93 -11.41 -1.20 18.04
C LEU A 93 -11.10 -2.19 16.90
N CYS A 94 -9.82 -2.52 16.68
CA CYS A 94 -9.42 -3.48 15.65
C CYS A 94 -10.08 -4.84 15.89
N ARG A 95 -10.14 -5.29 17.14
CA ARG A 95 -10.82 -6.53 17.51
C ARG A 95 -12.30 -6.53 17.10
N ARG A 96 -13.04 -5.45 17.39
CA ARG A 96 -14.46 -5.30 16.97
C ARG A 96 -14.61 -5.34 15.46
N VAL A 97 -13.72 -4.67 14.73
CA VAL A 97 -13.72 -4.71 13.25
C VAL A 97 -13.49 -6.13 12.75
N ASN A 98 -12.48 -6.82 13.27
CA ASN A 98 -12.12 -8.17 12.83
C ASN A 98 -13.23 -9.19 13.16
N ASP A 99 -13.82 -9.10 14.34
CA ASP A 99 -14.94 -9.96 14.73
C ASP A 99 -16.16 -9.74 13.82
N ARG A 100 -16.45 -8.48 13.42
CA ARG A 100 -17.49 -8.20 12.43
C ARG A 100 -17.16 -8.75 11.05
N LEU A 101 -15.94 -8.54 10.56
CA LEU A 101 -15.52 -9.04 9.26
C LEU A 101 -15.67 -10.57 9.18
N SER A 102 -15.29 -11.29 10.25
CA SER A 102 -15.52 -12.74 10.32
C SER A 102 -17.02 -13.07 10.35
N ALA A 103 -17.84 -12.33 11.11
CA ALA A 103 -19.28 -12.54 11.14
C ALA A 103 -19.91 -12.38 9.75
N ILE A 104 -19.53 -11.35 8.98
CA ILE A 104 -19.98 -11.16 7.59
C ILE A 104 -19.61 -12.37 6.71
N CYS A 105 -18.41 -12.92 6.89
CA CYS A 105 -17.98 -14.12 6.15
C CYS A 105 -18.82 -15.36 6.52
N GLN A 106 -19.27 -15.47 7.77
CA GLN A 106 -20.13 -16.57 8.23
C GLN A 106 -21.59 -16.39 7.79
N GLU A 107 -22.09 -15.16 7.80
CA GLU A 107 -23.46 -14.80 7.36
C GLU A 107 -23.64 -15.08 5.86
N HIS A 108 -22.57 -14.95 5.06
CA HIS A 108 -22.61 -15.18 3.62
C HIS A 108 -21.45 -16.08 3.16
N PRO A 109 -21.51 -17.39 3.46
CA PRO A 109 -20.44 -18.32 3.16
C PRO A 109 -20.15 -18.37 1.66
N GLY A 110 -18.86 -18.29 1.32
CA GLY A 110 -18.42 -18.29 -0.08
C GLY A 110 -18.61 -16.96 -0.83
N ARG A 111 -19.16 -15.92 -0.20
CA ARG A 111 -19.28 -14.57 -0.78
C ARG A 111 -18.21 -13.60 -0.27
N PHE A 112 -17.71 -13.82 0.94
CA PHE A 112 -16.70 -12.95 1.54
C PHE A 112 -15.50 -13.72 2.10
N ALA A 113 -14.37 -13.02 2.09
CA ALA A 113 -13.20 -13.26 2.91
C ALA A 113 -12.73 -11.92 3.47
N ALA A 114 -11.75 -11.90 4.37
CA ALA A 114 -11.29 -10.65 4.96
C ALA A 114 -9.80 -10.60 5.31
N PHE A 115 -9.25 -9.39 5.20
CA PHE A 115 -7.99 -8.97 5.78
C PHE A 115 -8.26 -8.26 7.10
N ALA A 116 -7.61 -8.72 8.16
CA ALA A 116 -7.68 -8.09 9.47
C ALA A 116 -7.08 -6.67 9.48
N ALA A 117 -7.68 -5.82 10.29
CA ALA A 117 -7.10 -4.58 10.78
C ALA A 117 -6.26 -4.86 12.03
N LEU A 118 -5.14 -4.15 12.20
CA LEU A 118 -4.21 -4.43 13.29
C LEU A 118 -3.90 -3.18 14.12
N PRO A 119 -3.67 -3.29 15.44
CA PRO A 119 -3.20 -2.17 16.27
C PRO A 119 -1.72 -1.86 16.00
N LEU A 120 -1.43 -1.21 14.87
CA LEU A 120 -0.08 -1.01 14.32
C LEU A 120 0.84 -0.09 15.16
N VAL A 121 0.34 0.52 16.25
CA VAL A 121 1.16 1.27 17.21
C VAL A 121 2.10 0.36 18.01
N ASP A 122 1.76 -0.93 18.11
CA ASP A 122 2.54 -1.96 18.79
C ASP A 122 2.55 -3.22 17.92
N ILE A 123 3.71 -3.51 17.31
CA ILE A 123 3.84 -4.63 16.37
C ILE A 123 3.69 -5.99 17.07
N SER A 124 4.04 -6.08 18.35
CA SER A 124 3.85 -7.32 19.12
C SER A 124 2.36 -7.58 19.34
N ALA A 125 1.60 -6.55 19.74
CA ALA A 125 0.15 -6.64 19.87
C ALA A 125 -0.54 -6.91 18.53
N ALA A 126 -0.05 -6.29 17.45
CA ALA A 126 -0.52 -6.55 16.09
C ALA A 126 -0.30 -8.01 15.66
N ALA A 127 0.86 -8.60 15.96
CA ALA A 127 1.15 -9.99 15.69
C ALA A 127 0.25 -10.94 16.49
N ALA A 128 0.01 -10.63 17.77
CA ALA A 128 -0.91 -11.41 18.61
C ALA A 128 -2.36 -11.35 18.10
N GLU A 129 -2.82 -10.19 17.64
CA GLU A 129 -4.14 -10.06 17.02
C GLU A 129 -4.22 -10.79 15.68
N LEU A 130 -3.17 -10.74 14.86
CA LEU A 130 -3.10 -11.51 13.61
C LEU A 130 -3.19 -13.03 13.87
N GLU A 131 -2.46 -13.53 14.86
CA GLU A 131 -2.53 -14.94 15.27
C GLU A 131 -3.96 -15.32 15.69
N ARG A 132 -4.64 -14.48 16.45
CA ARG A 132 -6.02 -14.71 16.89
C ARG A 132 -6.99 -14.75 15.72
N VAL A 133 -6.96 -13.74 14.85
CA VAL A 133 -7.95 -13.58 13.78
C VAL A 133 -7.82 -14.65 12.71
N LEU A 134 -6.63 -15.20 12.48
CA LEU A 134 -6.43 -16.32 11.56
C LEU A 134 -7.11 -17.62 12.03
N GLY A 135 -7.48 -17.72 13.31
CA GLY A 135 -8.36 -18.77 13.82
C GLY A 135 -9.86 -18.54 13.58
N LEU A 136 -10.26 -17.37 13.08
CA LEU A 136 -11.66 -17.03 12.83
C LEU A 136 -12.09 -17.37 11.39
N PRO A 137 -13.35 -17.79 11.16
CA PRO A 137 -13.84 -18.08 9.81
C PRO A 137 -13.74 -16.89 8.85
N GLY A 138 -13.27 -17.15 7.62
CA GLY A 138 -13.20 -16.16 6.54
C GLY A 138 -12.00 -15.20 6.59
N MET A 139 -11.20 -15.23 7.65
CA MET A 139 -10.00 -14.38 7.77
C MET A 139 -8.82 -15.04 7.05
N ILE A 140 -8.23 -14.35 6.08
CA ILE A 140 -7.17 -14.92 5.23
C ILE A 140 -5.80 -14.27 5.44
N GLY A 141 -5.73 -13.25 6.29
CA GLY A 141 -4.55 -12.41 6.40
C GLY A 141 -4.81 -11.06 7.07
N ALA A 142 -3.92 -10.10 6.82
CA ALA A 142 -4.05 -8.73 7.29
C ALA A 142 -3.64 -7.69 6.24
N GLN A 143 -4.22 -6.50 6.37
CA GLN A 143 -3.76 -5.32 5.64
C GLN A 143 -2.66 -4.63 6.46
N ILE A 144 -1.57 -4.22 5.82
CA ILE A 144 -0.43 -3.56 6.47
C ILE A 144 0.06 -2.34 5.67
N PRO A 145 0.65 -1.33 6.31
CA PRO A 145 0.97 -0.06 5.66
C PRO A 145 2.17 -0.19 4.72
N GLY A 146 1.99 0.24 3.47
CA GLY A 146 3.00 0.13 2.43
C GLY A 146 4.25 0.94 2.69
N ASN A 147 4.15 2.06 3.41
CA ASN A 147 5.33 2.85 3.71
C ASN A 147 6.25 2.20 4.78
N ALA A 148 5.83 1.11 5.42
CA ALA A 148 6.69 0.29 6.26
C ALA A 148 7.81 -0.40 5.49
N PHE A 149 7.72 -0.42 4.16
CA PHE A 149 8.68 -1.11 3.30
C PHE A 149 9.50 -0.15 2.44
N LEU A 150 9.54 1.15 2.78
CA LEU A 150 10.38 2.12 2.05
C LEU A 150 11.88 1.96 2.34
N THR A 151 12.24 1.34 3.46
CA THR A 151 13.62 1.01 3.82
C THR A 151 13.68 -0.38 4.43
N SER A 152 14.84 -1.05 4.35
CA SER A 152 15.03 -2.35 5.02
C SER A 152 14.86 -2.23 6.54
N LYS A 153 15.38 -1.17 7.16
CA LYS A 153 15.22 -0.93 8.62
C LYS A 153 13.75 -0.90 9.03
N ASP A 154 12.92 -0.24 8.24
CA ASP A 154 11.48 -0.16 8.49
C ASP A 154 10.77 -1.50 8.27
N ALA A 155 11.18 -2.25 7.25
CA ALA A 155 10.64 -3.59 6.97
C ALA A 155 11.01 -4.60 8.08
N GLU A 156 12.23 -4.52 8.61
CA GLU A 156 12.69 -5.34 9.74
C GLU A 156 11.79 -5.21 10.97
N ALA A 157 11.20 -4.03 11.21
CA ALA A 157 10.24 -3.84 12.30
C ALA A 157 8.94 -4.64 12.11
N MET A 158 8.61 -5.07 10.90
CA MET A 158 7.39 -5.83 10.57
C MET A 158 7.56 -7.35 10.65
N ARG A 159 8.77 -7.85 10.97
CA ARG A 159 9.05 -9.30 11.04
C ARG A 159 8.06 -10.11 11.87
N PRO A 160 7.59 -9.67 13.06
CA PRO A 160 6.63 -10.45 13.84
C PRO A 160 5.33 -10.77 13.07
N LEU A 161 4.87 -9.87 12.20
CA LEU A 161 3.70 -10.10 11.36
C LEU A 161 3.99 -11.14 10.26
N PHE A 162 5.16 -11.08 9.65
CA PHE A 162 5.59 -12.05 8.64
C PHE A 162 5.82 -13.44 9.23
N GLU A 163 6.33 -13.54 10.46
CA GLU A 163 6.47 -14.82 11.17
C GLU A 163 5.12 -15.49 11.41
N VAL A 164 4.12 -14.73 11.88
CA VAL A 164 2.74 -15.23 12.02
C VAL A 164 2.19 -15.64 10.66
N ALA A 165 2.26 -14.74 9.66
CA ALA A 165 1.73 -15.02 8.34
C ALA A 165 2.38 -16.26 7.71
N ASN A 166 3.68 -16.47 7.90
CA ASN A 166 4.38 -17.64 7.40
C ASN A 166 3.89 -18.93 8.05
N ARG A 167 3.77 -18.97 9.39
CA ARG A 167 3.26 -20.16 10.11
C ARG A 167 1.86 -20.56 9.65
N HIS A 168 1.02 -19.58 9.37
CA HIS A 168 -0.39 -19.79 8.98
C HIS A 168 -0.63 -19.84 7.48
N ARG A 169 0.42 -19.70 6.65
CA ARG A 169 0.30 -19.58 5.19
C ARG A 169 -0.63 -18.43 4.77
N ALA A 170 -0.67 -17.38 5.58
CA ALA A 170 -1.60 -16.26 5.44
C ALA A 170 -1.10 -15.20 4.45
N MET A 171 -2.00 -14.33 4.05
CA MET A 171 -1.74 -13.23 3.14
C MET A 171 -1.44 -11.92 3.90
N LEU A 172 -0.39 -11.21 3.49
CA LEU A 172 -0.14 -9.83 3.91
C LEU A 172 -0.43 -8.90 2.74
N PHE A 173 -1.51 -8.12 2.86
CA PHE A 173 -1.91 -7.13 1.87
C PHE A 173 -1.28 -5.78 2.19
N ILE A 174 -0.20 -5.46 1.49
CA ILE A 174 0.54 -4.21 1.60
C ILE A 174 -0.25 -3.12 0.87
N HIS A 175 -0.96 -2.29 1.63
CA HIS A 175 -1.82 -1.23 1.12
C HIS A 175 -1.15 0.13 1.24
N HIS A 176 -1.42 1.05 0.30
CA HIS A 176 -0.92 2.42 0.43
C HIS A 176 -1.47 3.10 1.70
N GLY A 177 -0.58 3.64 2.50
CA GLY A 177 -0.92 4.35 3.72
C GLY A 177 0.30 4.50 4.62
N PRO A 178 0.28 5.48 5.54
CA PRO A 178 1.35 5.65 6.49
C PRO A 178 1.31 4.64 7.63
N ARG A 179 2.45 4.39 8.28
CA ARG A 179 2.52 3.78 9.60
C ARG A 179 2.06 4.79 10.66
N PRO A 180 1.63 4.33 11.84
CA PRO A 180 1.45 5.21 12.98
C PRO A 180 2.71 6.05 13.25
N GLY A 181 2.52 7.35 13.51
CA GLY A 181 3.61 8.30 13.77
C GLY A 181 4.24 8.96 12.53
N ASP A 182 4.04 8.42 11.32
CA ASP A 182 4.61 9.00 10.11
C ASP A 182 3.83 10.25 9.63
N ALA A 183 4.58 11.27 9.21
CA ALA A 183 4.02 12.42 8.51
C ALA A 183 3.47 12.00 7.13
N PHE A 184 2.21 12.35 6.85
CA PHE A 184 1.53 11.96 5.62
C PHE A 184 0.33 12.86 5.29
N PRO A 185 0.07 13.19 4.00
CA PRO A 185 0.92 12.91 2.84
C PRO A 185 2.23 13.73 2.90
N LYS A 186 3.31 13.23 2.28
CA LYS A 186 4.61 13.94 2.20
C LYS A 186 4.64 15.02 1.11
N VAL A 187 3.49 15.61 0.81
CA VAL A 187 3.31 16.59 -0.27
C VAL A 187 3.16 17.97 0.36
N ALA A 188 3.78 19.00 -0.23
CA ALA A 188 3.68 20.36 0.27
C ALA A 188 2.22 20.85 0.24
N GLY A 189 1.80 21.58 1.28
CA GLY A 189 0.39 21.97 1.48
C GLY A 189 -0.17 22.90 0.39
N ASP A 190 0.69 23.58 -0.36
CA ASP A 190 0.38 24.45 -1.49
C ASP A 190 0.40 23.74 -2.85
N THR A 191 0.47 22.40 -2.86
CA THR A 191 0.53 21.64 -4.12
C THR A 191 -0.79 21.69 -4.89
N ASP A 192 -0.74 22.25 -6.09
CA ASP A 192 -1.85 22.20 -7.05
C ASP A 192 -2.28 20.77 -7.37
N ASN A 193 -3.59 20.55 -7.44
CA ASN A 193 -4.19 19.26 -7.74
C ASN A 193 -3.74 18.12 -6.79
N ALA A 194 -3.39 18.43 -5.53
CA ALA A 194 -2.85 17.47 -4.55
C ALA A 194 -3.59 16.12 -4.52
N ARG A 195 -4.93 16.12 -4.47
CA ARG A 195 -5.72 14.87 -4.46
C ARG A 195 -5.55 14.04 -5.74
N ARG A 196 -5.52 14.69 -6.91
CA ARG A 196 -5.32 14.01 -8.20
C ARG A 196 -3.90 13.49 -8.34
N ARG A 197 -2.90 14.27 -7.90
CA ARG A 197 -1.49 13.86 -7.87
C ARG A 197 -1.29 12.65 -6.97
N ASN A 198 -1.80 12.70 -5.74
CA ASN A 198 -1.69 11.58 -4.81
C ASN A 198 -2.35 10.31 -5.36
N GLY A 199 -3.57 10.42 -5.88
CA GLY A 199 -4.31 9.29 -6.43
C GLY A 199 -3.74 8.71 -7.74
N THR A 200 -2.85 9.43 -8.43
CA THR A 200 -2.34 9.03 -9.76
C THR A 200 -0.86 8.69 -9.75
N LEU A 201 -0.03 9.50 -9.09
CA LEU A 201 1.43 9.43 -9.16
C LEU A 201 2.04 9.08 -7.81
N ASP A 202 1.77 9.87 -6.75
CA ASP A 202 2.54 9.76 -5.51
C ASP A 202 2.28 8.43 -4.78
N MET A 203 1.02 7.98 -4.76
CA MET A 203 0.66 6.65 -4.25
C MET A 203 1.39 5.54 -5.01
N GLN A 204 1.39 5.60 -6.35
CA GLN A 204 2.01 4.57 -7.19
C GLN A 204 3.52 4.56 -7.01
N ALA A 205 4.15 5.74 -6.95
CA ALA A 205 5.58 5.87 -6.70
C ALA A 205 5.97 5.29 -5.33
N SER A 206 5.19 5.60 -4.28
CA SER A 206 5.44 5.06 -2.94
C SER A 206 5.34 3.53 -2.90
N LEU A 207 4.39 2.92 -3.62
CA LEU A 207 4.25 1.47 -3.71
C LEU A 207 5.41 0.85 -4.51
N SER A 208 5.81 1.48 -5.63
CA SER A 208 7.00 1.06 -6.38
C SER A 208 8.26 1.07 -5.50
N SER A 209 8.43 2.08 -4.63
CA SER A 209 9.56 2.12 -3.69
C SER A 209 9.51 0.98 -2.68
N ALA A 210 8.33 0.62 -2.17
CA ALA A 210 8.17 -0.57 -1.33
C ALA A 210 8.56 -1.85 -2.07
N MET A 211 8.14 -1.98 -3.33
CA MET A 211 8.52 -3.10 -4.21
C MET A 211 10.04 -3.18 -4.42
N VAL A 212 10.74 -2.05 -4.56
CA VAL A 212 12.21 -2.04 -4.68
C VAL A 212 12.85 -2.67 -3.44
N THR A 213 12.42 -2.30 -2.22
CA THR A 213 12.95 -2.92 -1.00
C THR A 213 12.65 -4.42 -0.96
N LEU A 214 11.40 -4.82 -1.21
CA LEU A 214 11.00 -6.22 -1.13
C LEU A 214 11.65 -7.10 -2.21
N CYS A 215 11.84 -6.57 -3.42
CA CYS A 215 12.41 -7.30 -4.55
C CYS A 215 13.94 -7.29 -4.57
N LEU A 216 14.61 -6.26 -4.06
CA LEU A 216 16.07 -6.12 -4.11
C LEU A 216 16.78 -6.55 -2.82
N THR A 217 16.04 -6.97 -1.79
CA THR A 217 16.58 -7.53 -0.56
C THR A 217 16.23 -9.02 -0.43
N ASP A 218 16.84 -9.70 0.56
CA ASP A 218 16.48 -11.07 0.94
C ASP A 218 15.38 -11.12 2.03
N TYR A 219 14.73 -9.99 2.34
CA TYR A 219 13.75 -9.89 3.44
C TYR A 219 12.67 -10.98 3.40
N LEU A 220 12.12 -11.26 2.21
CA LEU A 220 11.07 -12.26 2.03
C LEU A 220 11.59 -13.71 2.01
N ALA A 221 12.90 -13.93 1.92
CA ALA A 221 13.49 -15.27 1.85
C ALA A 221 13.23 -16.10 3.11
N ASP A 222 13.09 -15.44 4.26
CA ASP A 222 12.79 -16.06 5.55
C ASP A 222 11.32 -16.48 5.70
N TYR A 223 10.45 -16.05 4.77
CA TYR A 223 8.99 -16.22 4.85
C TYR A 223 8.39 -16.89 3.61
N PRO A 224 8.84 -18.11 3.24
CA PRO A 224 8.46 -18.78 2.00
C PRO A 224 6.98 -19.17 1.91
N ASP A 225 6.28 -19.31 3.04
CA ASP A 225 4.88 -19.73 3.13
C ASP A 225 3.91 -18.54 3.27
N ALA A 226 4.42 -17.34 3.60
CA ALA A 226 3.61 -16.13 3.58
C ALA A 226 3.35 -15.67 2.13
N THR A 227 2.12 -15.25 1.85
CA THR A 227 1.78 -14.65 0.55
C THR A 227 1.74 -13.12 0.66
N VAL A 228 2.43 -12.42 -0.24
CA VAL A 228 2.51 -10.95 -0.22
C VAL A 228 1.73 -10.37 -1.40
N CYS A 229 0.68 -9.61 -1.10
CA CYS A 229 -0.12 -8.91 -2.09
C CYS A 229 0.16 -7.42 -1.97
N VAL A 230 0.48 -6.73 -3.07
CA VAL A 230 0.76 -5.29 -3.03
C VAL A 230 -0.29 -4.54 -3.85
N HIS A 231 -0.88 -3.53 -3.20
CA HIS A 231 -1.89 -2.67 -3.76
C HIS A 231 -1.46 -2.05 -5.11
N ASN A 232 -2.43 -1.88 -6.02
CA ASN A 232 -2.24 -1.24 -7.34
C ASN A 232 -1.07 -1.80 -8.16
N LEU A 233 -1.03 -3.12 -8.31
CA LEU A 233 0.02 -3.83 -9.06
C LEU A 233 1.46 -3.59 -8.57
N GLY A 234 1.64 -3.26 -7.28
CA GLY A 234 2.96 -2.85 -6.78
C GLY A 234 3.37 -1.46 -7.24
N GLY A 235 2.40 -0.60 -7.56
CA GLY A 235 2.64 0.71 -8.12
C GLY A 235 2.88 0.66 -9.63
N ASN A 236 3.95 1.32 -10.05
CA ASN A 236 4.39 1.34 -11.44
C ASN A 236 5.43 0.24 -11.75
N ILE A 237 5.73 -0.66 -10.81
CA ILE A 237 6.78 -1.66 -10.98
C ILE A 237 6.63 -2.55 -12.24
N PRO A 238 5.42 -2.91 -12.73
CA PRO A 238 5.30 -3.69 -13.96
C PRO A 238 5.85 -2.97 -15.20
N TYR A 239 5.86 -1.63 -15.20
CA TYR A 239 6.43 -0.81 -16.28
C TYR A 239 7.92 -0.53 -16.08
N GLU A 240 8.44 -0.73 -14.87
CA GLU A 240 9.82 -0.37 -14.49
C GLU A 240 10.70 -1.60 -14.24
N VAL A 241 10.17 -2.82 -14.34
CA VAL A 241 10.91 -4.05 -13.98
C VAL A 241 12.19 -4.24 -14.80
N GLU A 242 12.15 -3.96 -16.10
CA GLU A 242 13.34 -4.05 -16.97
C GLU A 242 14.39 -2.98 -16.61
N ARG A 243 13.93 -1.78 -16.26
CA ARG A 243 14.80 -0.71 -15.78
C ARG A 243 15.44 -1.09 -14.45
N MET A 244 14.68 -1.68 -13.54
CA MET A 244 15.17 -2.17 -12.25
C MET A 244 16.27 -3.23 -12.44
N ASP A 245 16.04 -4.23 -13.29
CA ASP A 245 17.06 -5.24 -13.64
C ASP A 245 18.31 -4.60 -14.26
N HIS A 246 18.13 -3.65 -15.18
CA HIS A 246 19.25 -2.95 -15.80
C HIS A 246 20.05 -2.12 -14.79
N ARG A 247 19.41 -1.51 -13.79
CA ARG A 247 20.11 -0.81 -12.70
C ARG A 247 20.89 -1.76 -11.81
N CYS A 248 20.33 -2.91 -11.45
CA CYS A 248 21.09 -3.92 -10.71
C CYS A 248 22.39 -4.32 -11.43
N LEU A 249 22.37 -4.46 -12.76
CA LEU A 249 23.56 -4.81 -13.54
C LEU A 249 24.64 -3.72 -13.54
N LEU A 250 24.25 -2.44 -13.46
CA LEU A 250 25.18 -1.31 -13.47
C LEU A 250 25.73 -1.01 -12.07
N ASP A 251 24.86 -1.00 -11.08
CA ASP A 251 25.16 -0.47 -9.74
C ASP A 251 25.78 -1.54 -8.83
N THR A 252 25.56 -2.82 -9.11
CA THR A 252 26.13 -3.93 -8.32
C THR A 252 26.53 -5.07 -9.25
N PRO A 253 27.82 -5.18 -9.64
CA PRO A 253 28.29 -6.27 -10.47
C PRO A 253 28.15 -7.59 -9.70
N CYS A 254 27.10 -8.35 -10.01
CA CYS A 254 26.71 -9.65 -9.41
C CYS A 254 25.96 -9.57 -8.05
N PRO A 255 24.63 -9.42 -8.11
CA PRO A 255 23.73 -10.30 -7.37
C PRO A 255 22.58 -10.85 -8.25
N ARG A 256 21.87 -11.87 -7.75
CA ARG A 256 20.70 -12.49 -8.40
C ARG A 256 19.70 -11.42 -8.87
N ARG A 257 19.34 -11.43 -10.17
CA ARG A 257 18.44 -10.46 -10.82
C ARG A 257 17.13 -10.29 -10.04
N ALA A 258 16.58 -9.08 -10.03
CA ALA A 258 15.31 -8.77 -9.37
C ALA A 258 14.16 -9.62 -9.96
N SER A 259 14.09 -9.71 -11.30
CA SER A 259 13.17 -10.61 -12.00
C SER A 259 13.42 -12.11 -11.75
N GLY A 260 14.64 -12.47 -11.29
CA GLY A 260 15.06 -13.82 -10.94
C GLY A 260 14.80 -14.20 -9.48
N ARG A 261 14.44 -13.23 -8.62
CA ARG A 261 13.97 -13.45 -7.25
C ARG A 261 12.49 -13.88 -7.28
N ARG A 262 12.26 -15.02 -7.96
CA ARG A 262 11.01 -15.79 -7.89
C ARG A 262 10.97 -16.47 -6.53
N ARG A 263 10.20 -15.93 -5.60
CA ARG A 263 9.55 -16.61 -4.47
C ARG A 263 8.86 -15.52 -3.66
N CYS A 264 7.61 -15.77 -3.26
CA CYS A 264 6.59 -14.86 -2.75
C CYS A 264 5.70 -14.29 -3.87
N THR A 265 4.57 -14.98 -4.06
CA THR A 265 3.54 -14.77 -5.08
C THR A 265 3.01 -13.34 -5.06
N TRP A 266 3.33 -12.55 -6.09
CA TRP A 266 2.83 -11.19 -6.26
C TRP A 266 1.44 -11.23 -6.89
N ILE A 267 0.39 -11.06 -6.07
CA ILE A 267 -0.93 -10.71 -6.58
C ILE A 267 -1.03 -9.19 -6.63
N ALA A 268 -1.24 -8.71 -7.83
CA ALA A 268 -1.27 -7.31 -8.20
C ALA A 268 -2.74 -6.89 -8.27
N THR A 269 -3.22 -6.04 -7.35
CA THR A 269 -4.63 -5.58 -7.34
C THR A 269 -4.82 -4.32 -8.19
N ARG A 270 -6.00 -4.07 -8.78
CA ARG A 270 -6.28 -2.87 -9.60
C ARG A 270 -7.38 -2.03 -8.97
N SER A 271 -7.09 -0.80 -8.54
CA SER A 271 -8.16 0.16 -8.22
C SER A 271 -8.93 0.56 -9.49
N GLY A 272 -10.20 0.14 -9.59
CA GLY A 272 -11.05 0.36 -10.76
C GLY A 272 -11.58 1.79 -10.86
N ARG A 273 -10.94 2.64 -11.69
CA ARG A 273 -11.50 3.94 -12.17
C ARG A 273 -11.40 4.15 -13.69
N GLY A 274 -11.32 3.10 -14.51
CA GLY A 274 -11.32 3.26 -15.97
C GLY A 274 -11.52 1.96 -16.77
N PRO A 275 -12.02 2.03 -18.02
CA PRO A 275 -12.43 0.86 -18.81
C PRO A 275 -11.29 0.16 -19.59
N SER A 276 -10.02 0.53 -19.41
CA SER A 276 -8.93 -0.07 -20.20
C SER A 276 -8.60 -1.50 -19.75
N LYS A 277 -8.54 -2.46 -20.69
CA LYS A 277 -7.85 -3.74 -20.49
C LYS A 277 -6.35 -3.46 -20.22
N PRO A 278 -5.65 -4.26 -19.41
CA PRO A 278 -4.19 -4.15 -19.36
C PRO A 278 -3.63 -4.36 -20.76
N PRO A 279 -2.62 -3.57 -21.20
CA PRO A 279 -1.94 -3.86 -22.45
C PRO A 279 -1.37 -5.29 -22.36
N SER A 280 -1.55 -6.06 -23.43
CA SER A 280 -1.00 -7.40 -23.61
C SER A 280 0.53 -7.32 -23.49
N GLY A 281 1.04 -7.54 -22.27
CA GLY A 281 2.44 -7.28 -21.92
C GLY A 281 2.67 -7.04 -20.43
N CYS A 282 1.64 -6.66 -19.65
CA CYS A 282 1.74 -6.45 -18.20
C CYS A 282 1.70 -7.74 -17.36
N THR A 283 2.32 -8.83 -17.81
CA THR A 283 2.66 -9.95 -16.93
C THR A 283 4.03 -9.66 -16.34
N ALA A 284 4.07 -9.16 -15.10
CA ALA A 284 5.34 -9.11 -14.37
C ALA A 284 5.94 -10.54 -14.37
N PRO A 285 7.26 -10.71 -14.54
CA PRO A 285 7.88 -12.02 -14.48
C PRO A 285 7.57 -12.68 -13.12
N GLY A 286 6.70 -13.69 -13.11
CA GLY A 286 6.26 -14.38 -11.89
C GLY A 286 4.93 -13.94 -11.28
N ALA A 287 4.18 -13.01 -11.90
CA ALA A 287 2.78 -12.79 -11.54
C ALA A 287 1.93 -13.95 -12.10
N SER A 288 1.59 -14.93 -11.26
CA SER A 288 0.73 -16.05 -11.65
C SER A 288 -0.74 -15.64 -11.83
N SER A 289 -1.14 -14.42 -11.47
CA SER A 289 -2.52 -13.96 -11.59
C SER A 289 -2.64 -12.44 -11.40
N ALA A 290 -2.95 -11.72 -12.47
CA ALA A 290 -3.60 -10.42 -12.35
C ALA A 290 -5.10 -10.70 -12.19
N VAL A 291 -5.70 -10.24 -11.09
CA VAL A 291 -7.14 -10.47 -10.84
C VAL A 291 -7.93 -9.32 -11.48
N PRO A 292 -8.77 -9.58 -12.50
CA PRO A 292 -9.59 -8.55 -13.11
C PRO A 292 -10.63 -8.04 -12.09
N MET A 293 -10.81 -6.72 -12.03
CA MET A 293 -11.70 -6.06 -11.06
C MET A 293 -12.81 -5.27 -11.75
N ALA A 294 -13.97 -5.21 -11.10
CA ALA A 294 -15.06 -4.31 -11.45
C ALA A 294 -14.80 -2.87 -10.95
N PRO A 295 -15.31 -1.83 -11.63
CA PRO A 295 -15.08 -0.43 -11.23
C PRO A 295 -15.74 -0.09 -9.88
N ASN A 296 -15.00 0.62 -9.03
CA ASN A 296 -15.50 1.10 -7.74
C ASN A 296 -16.17 2.47 -7.93
N LEU A 297 -17.49 2.47 -8.12
CA LEU A 297 -18.31 3.68 -8.24
C LEU A 297 -18.89 4.03 -6.86
N GLY A 298 -18.07 4.63 -6.00
CA GLY A 298 -18.47 5.07 -4.67
C GLY A 298 -17.84 6.41 -4.29
N ALA A 299 -18.52 7.50 -4.64
CA ALA A 299 -18.53 8.82 -3.97
C ALA A 299 -19.25 9.83 -4.89
N THR A 300 -20.53 9.63 -5.13
CA THR A 300 -21.40 10.69 -5.63
C THR A 300 -22.63 10.72 -4.74
N GLY A 301 -22.64 11.64 -3.77
CA GLY A 301 -23.90 12.10 -3.19
C GLY A 301 -24.81 12.66 -4.29
N PRO A 302 -26.11 12.85 -4.03
CA PRO A 302 -27.06 13.30 -5.04
C PRO A 302 -26.59 14.64 -5.61
N GLY A 303 -26.30 14.64 -6.91
CA GLY A 303 -25.79 15.81 -7.60
C GLY A 303 -26.74 16.99 -7.45
N ARG A 304 -26.25 18.09 -6.86
CA ARG A 304 -26.88 19.40 -7.02
C ARG A 304 -26.94 19.70 -8.52
N ARG A 305 -28.15 19.71 -9.08
CA ARG A 305 -28.41 20.28 -10.40
C ARG A 305 -28.11 21.78 -10.31
N SER A 306 -27.02 22.23 -10.92
CA SER A 306 -26.84 23.65 -11.21
C SER A 306 -27.69 24.04 -12.44
N PRO A 307 -28.23 25.28 -12.50
CA PRO A 307 -29.21 25.65 -13.50
C PRO A 307 -28.59 25.73 -14.90
N LYS A 308 -29.41 25.38 -15.91
CA LYS A 308 -29.12 25.55 -17.33
C LYS A 308 -28.60 26.97 -17.61
N GLN A 309 -27.34 27.10 -18.04
CA GLN A 309 -26.91 28.24 -18.83
C GLN A 309 -27.01 27.87 -20.31
N THR A 310 -28.03 28.42 -20.95
CA THR A 310 -28.13 28.55 -22.40
C THR A 310 -27.21 29.68 -22.86
N SER A 311 -26.24 29.39 -23.73
CA SER A 311 -25.94 30.31 -24.84
C SER A 311 -25.07 29.67 -25.94
N ALA A 312 -25.56 29.87 -27.16
CA ALA A 312 -24.85 30.02 -28.44
C ALA A 312 -23.76 29.02 -28.85
N ARG A 313 -24.16 28.16 -29.79
CA ARG A 313 -23.26 27.56 -30.79
C ARG A 313 -22.62 28.66 -31.65
N THR A 314 -21.30 28.64 -31.76
CA THR A 314 -20.59 29.16 -32.94
C THR A 314 -19.59 28.13 -33.42
N ARG A 315 -19.78 27.73 -34.67
CA ARG A 315 -19.03 26.71 -35.39
C ARG A 315 -17.81 27.38 -36.01
N ALA A 316 -16.60 26.95 -35.67
CA ALA A 316 -15.40 27.31 -36.40
C ALA A 316 -14.56 26.05 -36.64
N THR A 317 -14.65 25.55 -37.87
CA THR A 317 -13.77 24.54 -38.45
C THR A 317 -12.40 25.17 -38.73
N ARG A 318 -11.32 24.62 -38.18
CA ARG A 318 -9.97 24.77 -38.73
C ARG A 318 -9.23 23.44 -38.69
N SER A 319 -8.92 22.95 -39.88
CA SER A 319 -7.99 21.87 -40.18
C SER A 319 -6.56 22.34 -39.93
N CYS A 320 -5.77 21.58 -39.17
CA CYS A 320 -4.32 21.67 -39.17
C CYS A 320 -3.74 20.26 -39.36
N THR A 321 -3.27 20.00 -40.57
CA THR A 321 -2.39 18.90 -40.93
C THR A 321 -1.02 19.11 -40.29
N ALA A 322 -0.54 18.16 -39.48
CA ALA A 322 0.80 18.18 -38.91
C ALA A 322 1.75 17.27 -39.71
N THR A 323 2.78 17.87 -40.31
CA THR A 323 3.92 17.21 -40.94
C THR A 323 4.96 16.87 -39.87
N PRO A 324 5.63 15.70 -39.90
CA PRO A 324 6.63 15.34 -38.89
C PRO A 324 7.99 16.02 -39.16
N PRO A 325 8.75 16.43 -38.12
CA PRO A 325 10.07 17.03 -38.33
C PRO A 325 11.14 15.97 -38.63
N ARG A 326 12.01 16.31 -39.60
CA ARG A 326 13.20 15.54 -39.99
C ARG A 326 14.28 15.59 -38.91
N CYS A 327 14.88 14.43 -38.66
CA CYS A 327 16.03 14.21 -37.80
C CYS A 327 17.32 14.66 -38.52
N SER A 328 18.03 15.67 -38.00
CA SER A 328 19.38 16.04 -38.46
C SER A 328 20.44 15.34 -37.60
N ARG A 329 21.29 14.56 -38.28
CA ARG A 329 22.48 13.91 -37.74
C ARG A 329 23.48 14.95 -37.24
N VAL A 330 23.91 14.83 -35.99
CA VAL A 330 25.12 15.50 -35.49
C VAL A 330 26.25 14.48 -35.45
N SER A 331 27.31 14.76 -36.19
CA SER A 331 28.52 13.95 -36.32
C SER A 331 29.38 14.03 -35.06
N GLN A 332 29.81 12.89 -34.55
CA GLN A 332 30.89 12.81 -33.57
C GLN A 332 32.25 12.79 -34.27
N ARG A 333 33.18 13.64 -33.82
CA ARG A 333 34.63 13.43 -33.97
C ARG A 333 35.33 13.69 -32.63
N PRO A 334 36.41 12.95 -32.31
CA PRO A 334 37.00 12.91 -30.98
C PRO A 334 38.20 13.88 -30.86
N HIS A 335 38.40 14.47 -29.69
CA HIS A 335 39.71 15.04 -29.33
C HIS A 335 40.13 14.72 -27.89
N SER A 336 41.44 14.58 -27.82
CA SER A 336 42.33 13.97 -26.84
C SER A 336 42.73 14.86 -25.65
N ARG A 337 43.05 14.18 -24.54
CA ARG A 337 44.15 14.43 -23.58
C ARG A 337 44.39 15.86 -23.05
N ASN A 338 44.20 16.07 -21.74
CA ASN A 338 45.28 16.26 -20.75
C ASN A 338 44.72 16.76 -19.41
N ALA A 339 45.15 16.13 -18.31
CA ALA A 339 44.91 16.54 -16.93
C ALA A 339 46.25 16.93 -16.26
N PRO A 340 46.26 17.87 -15.31
CA PRO A 340 47.33 17.99 -14.31
C PRO A 340 46.84 17.78 -12.85
N PRO A 341 47.76 17.57 -11.88
CA PRO A 341 47.59 16.74 -10.67
C PRO A 341 47.18 17.51 -9.39
N PRO A 342 46.93 16.84 -8.24
CA PRO A 342 46.45 17.49 -7.02
C PRO A 342 47.60 18.01 -6.15
N ASN A 343 47.40 19.17 -5.53
CA ASN A 343 48.32 19.75 -4.54
C ASN A 343 47.79 19.53 -3.11
N ASN A 344 48.67 19.07 -2.24
CA ASN A 344 48.50 18.97 -0.78
C ASN A 344 49.77 19.54 -0.12
N PRO A 345 49.67 20.33 0.95
CA PRO A 345 50.75 20.40 1.92
C PRO A 345 50.29 20.23 3.39
N SER A 346 50.90 19.23 4.03
CA SER A 346 51.60 19.28 5.32
C SER A 346 50.84 19.61 6.63
N ALA A 347 50.85 18.62 7.54
CA ALA A 347 50.73 18.78 9.00
C ALA A 347 52.14 18.95 9.64
N PRO A 348 52.23 19.52 10.87
CA PRO A 348 52.59 18.73 12.07
C PRO A 348 51.72 19.12 13.31
N ASP A 349 51.48 18.29 14.33
CA ASP A 349 52.45 17.83 15.33
C ASP A 349 51.98 16.59 16.14
N ARG A 350 52.96 15.86 16.70
CA ARG A 350 52.93 14.64 17.56
C ARG A 350 52.47 14.97 19.00
N ALA A 351 52.04 14.12 19.96
CA ALA A 351 51.99 12.67 20.27
C ALA A 351 51.21 12.51 21.65
N PRO A 352 51.25 11.39 22.42
CA PRO A 352 50.93 9.97 22.18
C PRO A 352 49.96 9.35 23.22
N GLY A 353 49.48 8.10 23.02
CA GLY A 353 49.06 7.23 24.15
C GLY A 353 48.10 6.07 23.87
N ALA A 354 48.64 4.83 23.94
CA ALA A 354 48.01 3.52 24.21
C ALA A 354 46.91 3.00 23.22
N GLY A 355 46.97 1.79 22.64
CA GLY A 355 47.84 0.63 22.83
C GLY A 355 47.13 -0.61 23.37
N ARG A 356 46.45 -1.35 22.46
CA ARG A 356 46.04 -2.79 22.54
C ARG A 356 44.91 -3.11 23.54
N LEU A 357 44.00 -4.07 23.33
CA LEU A 357 44.18 -5.53 23.37
C LEU A 357 42.71 -6.09 23.42
N TRP A 358 42.15 -6.94 22.55
CA TRP A 358 42.16 -8.42 22.60
C TRP A 358 41.21 -8.99 21.53
N LEU A 359 41.70 -9.99 20.80
CA LEU A 359 40.95 -10.95 19.98
C LEU A 359 41.26 -12.34 20.57
N LYS A 360 40.26 -13.10 21.05
CA LYS A 360 40.24 -14.59 21.00
C LYS A 360 39.03 -15.24 21.72
N MET A 361 38.52 -16.28 21.04
CA MET A 361 37.90 -17.52 21.55
C MET A 361 36.44 -17.41 22.05
N ARG A 362 35.51 -18.36 21.76
CA ARG A 362 35.66 -19.81 21.58
C ARG A 362 34.44 -20.41 20.84
N ARG A 363 34.69 -21.27 19.85
CA ARG A 363 33.81 -22.37 19.42
C ARG A 363 33.92 -23.54 20.42
N ARG A 364 32.80 -24.20 20.74
CA ARG A 364 32.61 -25.68 20.80
C ARG A 364 31.32 -26.01 21.57
N LYS A 365 30.39 -26.74 20.94
CA LYS A 365 29.69 -27.90 21.52
C LYS A 365 28.87 -28.62 20.44
N SER A 366 29.38 -29.78 20.01
CA SER A 366 28.61 -30.92 19.48
C SER A 366 29.47 -32.17 19.74
N GLU A 367 28.82 -33.32 19.98
CA GLU A 367 29.34 -34.65 20.37
C GLU A 367 29.51 -34.91 21.88
N ARG A 368 28.44 -35.30 22.57
CA ARG A 368 28.06 -36.69 22.88
C ARG A 368 26.78 -36.72 23.71
#